data_AF-A0A968LG72-F1
#
_entry.id   AF-A0A968LG72-F1
#
_cell.length_a   1.000
_cell.length_b   1.000
_cell.length_c   1.000
_cell.angle_alpha   90.00
_cell.angle_beta   90.00
_cell.angle_gamma   90.00
#
_symmetry.space_group_name_H-M   'P 1'
#
loop_
_entity.id
_entity.type
_entity.pdbx_description
1 polymer ?
#
loop_
_entity_poly.entity_id
_entity_poly.type
_entity_poly.pdbx_seq_one_letter_code
_entity_poly.pdbx_strand_id
1 'polypeptide(L)'
;MTELLESKWKDIYPDEELSDWEKEGAGYQHGLAEGAARGSEKLRAALFGILSLRGFTIDEATRERIEGCNDLDQLDRWRARAMQVDRIEWLFTQDA
;
A
#
# COMPACT_ATOMS: atom_id res chain seq x y z
N MET A 1 -1.30 8.13 -15.20
CA MET A 1 -2.67 8.29 -14.63
C MET A 1 -3.34 9.57 -15.10
N THR A 2 -2.60 10.68 -15.26
CA THR A 2 -3.07 11.92 -15.91
C THR A 2 -3.49 11.73 -17.36
N GLU A 3 -2.70 11.03 -18.18
CA GLU A 3 -3.07 10.76 -19.59
C GLU A 3 -4.39 10.00 -19.75
N LEU A 4 -4.67 9.05 -18.84
CA LEU A 4 -5.90 8.25 -18.89
C LEU A 4 -7.14 9.07 -18.47
N LEU A 5 -6.98 9.98 -17.52
CA LEU A 5 -8.03 10.92 -17.10
C LEU A 5 -8.26 11.99 -18.17
N GLU A 6 -7.19 12.53 -18.77
CA GLU A 6 -7.25 13.51 -19.86
C GLU A 6 -7.93 12.94 -21.10
N SER A 7 -7.61 11.69 -21.47
CA SER A 7 -8.25 11.02 -22.61
C SER A 7 -9.74 10.79 -22.37
N LYS A 8 -10.12 10.32 -21.18
CA LYS A 8 -11.52 9.99 -20.87
C LYS A 8 -12.38 11.24 -20.65
N TRP A 9 -11.78 12.34 -20.21
CA TRP A 9 -12.43 13.64 -20.07
C TRP A 9 -12.71 14.29 -21.42
N LYS A 10 -11.74 14.25 -22.36
CA LYS A 10 -11.91 14.77 -23.73
C LYS A 10 -13.03 14.08 -24.51
N ASP A 11 -13.32 12.82 -24.22
CA ASP A 11 -14.45 12.10 -24.84
C ASP A 11 -15.82 12.60 -24.35
N ILE A 12 -15.89 13.18 -23.14
CA ILE A 12 -17.15 13.63 -22.51
C ILE A 12 -17.32 15.15 -22.66
N TYR A 13 -16.23 15.91 -22.61
CA TYR A 13 -16.20 17.37 -22.73
C TYR A 13 -15.02 17.80 -23.63
N PRO A 14 -15.18 17.70 -24.97
CA PRO A 14 -14.08 17.87 -25.93
C PRO A 14 -13.48 19.28 -25.98
N ASP A 15 -14.24 20.30 -25.55
CA ASP A 15 -13.84 21.70 -25.62
C ASP A 15 -13.49 22.32 -24.23
N GLU A 16 -13.59 21.54 -23.16
CA GLU A 16 -13.38 22.03 -21.79
C GLU A 16 -12.05 21.51 -21.24
N GLU A 17 -11.03 22.38 -21.29
CA GLU A 17 -9.73 22.11 -20.69
C GLU A 17 -9.87 22.06 -19.16
N LEU A 18 -9.27 21.07 -18.51
CA LEU A 18 -9.22 21.01 -17.05
C LEU A 18 -8.65 22.33 -16.52
N SER A 19 -9.34 22.94 -15.56
CA SER A 19 -8.85 24.12 -14.86
C SER A 19 -7.57 23.81 -14.09
N ASP A 20 -6.78 24.84 -13.79
CA ASP A 20 -5.55 24.69 -13.00
C ASP A 20 -5.82 24.01 -11.65
N TRP A 21 -6.95 24.30 -11.01
CA TRP A 21 -7.38 23.67 -9.76
C TRP A 21 -7.69 22.18 -9.89
N GLU A 22 -8.31 21.75 -10.99
CA GLU A 22 -8.58 20.33 -11.25
C GLU A 22 -7.30 19.57 -11.58
N LYS A 23 -6.40 20.17 -12.35
CA LYS A 23 -5.07 19.62 -12.64
C LYS A 23 -4.26 19.45 -11.36
N GLU A 24 -4.23 20.47 -10.49
CA GLU A 24 -3.55 20.42 -9.20
C GLU A 24 -4.16 19.36 -8.26
N GLY A 25 -5.49 19.31 -8.18
CA GLY A 25 -6.21 18.31 -7.41
C GLY A 25 -5.89 16.88 -7.86
N ALA A 26 -5.89 16.62 -9.17
CA ALA A 26 -5.51 15.33 -9.74
C ALA A 26 -4.05 14.97 -9.43
N GLY A 27 -3.13 15.94 -9.53
CA GLY A 27 -1.72 15.77 -9.17
C GLY A 27 -1.53 15.41 -7.70
N TYR A 28 -2.21 16.11 -6.79
CA TYR A 28 -2.18 15.81 -5.36
C TYR A 28 -2.68 14.40 -5.04
N GLN A 29 -3.83 14.01 -5.59
CA GLN A 29 -4.39 12.66 -5.40
C GLN A 29 -3.45 11.58 -5.96
N HIS A 30 -2.83 11.83 -7.12
CA HIS A 30 -1.87 10.90 -7.69
C HIS A 30 -0.64 10.73 -6.78
N GLY A 31 -0.09 11.83 -6.26
CA GLY A 31 1.04 11.79 -5.33
C GLY A 31 0.73 11.04 -4.03
N LEU A 32 -0.48 11.21 -3.47
CA LEU A 32 -0.93 10.45 -2.31
C LEU A 32 -1.03 8.94 -2.63
N ALA A 33 -1.62 8.59 -3.76
CA ALA A 33 -1.76 7.19 -4.18
C ALA A 33 -0.39 6.52 -4.41
N GLU A 34 0.53 7.21 -5.09
CA GLU A 34 1.89 6.72 -5.32
C GLU A 34 2.68 6.59 -4.02
N GLY A 35 2.55 7.58 -3.12
CA GLY A 35 3.16 7.55 -1.79
C GLY A 35 2.67 6.37 -0.95
N ALA A 36 1.36 6.13 -0.94
CA ALA A 36 0.75 5.00 -0.24
C ALA A 36 1.22 3.65 -0.82
N ALA A 37 1.24 3.51 -2.15
CA ALA A 37 1.73 2.32 -2.81
C ALA A 37 3.19 2.01 -2.42
N ARG A 38 4.08 2.99 -2.56
CA ARG A 38 5.50 2.87 -2.18
C ARG A 38 5.69 2.59 -0.69
N GLY A 39 4.88 3.21 0.17
CA GLY A 39 4.90 2.97 1.61
C GLY A 39 4.56 1.52 1.94
N SER A 40 3.50 0.99 1.32
CA SER A 40 3.05 -0.39 1.55
C SER A 40 4.09 -1.42 1.11
N GLU A 41 4.71 -1.23 -0.06
CA GLU A 41 5.79 -2.09 -0.56
C GLU A 41 6.99 -2.13 0.38
N LYS A 42 7.43 -0.96 0.87
CA LYS A 42 8.56 -0.88 1.82
C LYS A 42 8.25 -1.58 3.14
N LEU A 43 7.04 -1.42 3.67
CA LEU A 43 6.64 -2.07 4.92
C LEU A 43 6.54 -3.60 4.75
N ARG A 44 5.97 -4.08 3.64
CA ARG A 44 5.93 -5.52 3.33
C ARG A 44 7.34 -6.10 3.20
N ALA A 45 8.22 -5.44 2.47
CA ALA A 45 9.61 -5.87 2.32
C ALA A 45 10.34 -5.93 3.68
N ALA A 46 10.16 -4.92 4.54
CA ALA A 46 10.72 -4.92 5.88
C ALA A 46 10.16 -6.05 6.75
N LEU A 47 8.85 -6.27 6.72
CA LEU A 47 8.18 -7.35 7.45
C LEU A 47 8.69 -8.72 7.01
N PHE A 48 8.74 -9.00 5.71
CA PHE A 48 9.29 -10.24 5.19
C PHE A 48 10.77 -10.43 5.55
N GLY A 49 11.57 -9.36 5.49
CA GLY A 49 12.96 -9.38 5.93
C GLY A 49 13.11 -9.78 7.40
N ILE A 50 12.30 -9.19 8.29
CA ILE A 50 12.31 -9.53 9.73
C ILE A 50 11.93 -11.00 9.94
N LEU A 51 10.85 -11.48 9.32
CA LEU A 51 10.39 -12.86 9.47
C LEU A 51 11.46 -13.85 8.97
N SER A 52 12.08 -13.56 7.83
CA SER A 52 13.17 -14.39 7.28
C SER A 52 14.39 -14.41 8.20
N LEU A 53 14.83 -13.25 8.72
CA LEU A 53 15.96 -13.16 9.67
C LEU A 53 15.69 -13.91 10.98
N ARG A 54 14.42 -14.01 11.40
CA ARG A 54 14.00 -14.80 12.56
C ARG A 54 13.80 -16.28 12.26
N GLY A 55 13.99 -16.72 11.02
CA GLY A 55 13.90 -18.12 10.62
C GLY A 55 12.47 -18.63 10.43
N PHE A 56 11.49 -17.73 10.27
CA PHE A 56 10.11 -18.14 10.00
C PHE A 56 9.93 -18.58 8.55
N THR A 57 9.32 -19.76 8.38
CA THR A 57 8.84 -20.21 7.05
C THR A 57 7.46 -19.61 6.81
N ILE A 58 7.33 -18.85 5.72
CA ILE A 58 6.09 -18.18 5.35
C ILE A 58 5.34 -19.04 4.34
N ASP A 59 4.14 -19.50 4.72
CA ASP A 59 3.23 -20.19 3.81
C ASP A 59 2.54 -19.22 2.85
N GLU A 60 1.87 -19.78 1.83
CA GLU A 60 1.24 -18.97 0.79
C GLU A 60 0.10 -18.10 1.34
N ALA A 61 -0.71 -18.65 2.25
CA ALA A 61 -1.81 -17.90 2.86
C ALA A 61 -1.33 -16.67 3.66
N THR A 62 -0.21 -16.81 4.36
CA THR A 62 0.43 -15.71 5.10
C THR A 62 1.02 -14.69 4.12
N ARG A 63 1.67 -15.14 3.04
CA ARG A 63 2.21 -14.27 2.00
C ARG A 63 1.11 -13.44 1.35
N GLU A 64 0.06 -14.09 0.84
CA GLU A 64 -1.09 -13.43 0.20
C GLU A 64 -1.75 -12.42 1.16
N ARG A 65 -1.85 -12.77 2.45
CA ARG A 65 -2.42 -11.87 3.46
C ARG A 65 -1.58 -10.59 3.67
N ILE A 66 -0.25 -10.71 3.71
CA ILE A 66 0.65 -9.57 3.86
C ILE A 66 0.66 -8.72 2.58
N GLU A 67 0.73 -9.38 1.42
CA GLU A 67 0.76 -8.71 0.11
C GLU A 67 -0.56 -8.00 -0.22
N GLY A 68 -1.69 -8.58 0.15
CA GLY A 68 -3.02 -7.99 -0.06
C GLY A 68 -3.37 -6.85 0.90
N CYS A 69 -2.62 -6.64 1.98
CA CYS A 69 -2.90 -5.58 2.94
C CYS A 69 -2.36 -4.24 2.45
N ASN A 70 -3.23 -3.26 2.19
CA ASN A 70 -2.86 -1.89 1.77
C ASN A 70 -2.98 -0.85 2.90
N ASP A 71 -3.37 -1.28 4.10
CA ASP A 71 -3.40 -0.42 5.29
C ASP A 71 -1.97 -0.30 5.85
N LEU A 72 -1.39 0.90 5.69
CA LEU A 72 -0.02 1.18 6.14
C LEU A 72 0.15 1.02 7.65
N ASP A 73 -0.84 1.44 8.44
CA ASP A 73 -0.76 1.34 9.89
C ASP A 73 -0.86 -0.11 10.33
N GLN A 74 -1.68 -0.92 9.65
CA GLN A 74 -1.75 -2.35 9.91
C GLN A 74 -0.44 -3.05 9.55
N LEU A 75 0.16 -2.74 8.39
CA LEU A 75 1.47 -3.27 8.01
C LEU A 75 2.57 -2.87 9.00
N ASP A 76 2.56 -1.63 9.50
CA ASP A 76 3.54 -1.14 10.48
C ASP A 76 3.40 -1.86 11.83
N ARG A 77 2.15 -2.07 12.29
CA ARG A 77 1.86 -2.88 13.49
C ARG A 77 2.37 -4.31 13.34
N TRP A 78 2.12 -4.95 12.20
CA TRP A 78 2.65 -6.28 11.92
C TRP A 78 4.18 -6.27 11.90
N ARG A 79 4.82 -5.30 11.23
CA ARG A 79 6.29 -5.16 11.22
C ARG A 79 6.85 -5.06 12.65
N ALA A 80 6.27 -4.23 13.50
CA ALA A 80 6.71 -4.10 14.90
C ALA A 80 6.51 -5.41 15.68
N ARG A 81 5.36 -6.06 15.51
CA ARG A 81 5.04 -7.31 16.20
C ARG A 81 5.89 -8.49 15.72
N ALA A 82 6.30 -8.51 14.45
CA ALA A 82 7.18 -9.51 13.87
C ALA A 82 8.54 -9.59 14.57
N MET A 83 8.93 -8.59 15.35
CA MET A 83 10.15 -8.63 16.18
C MET A 83 9.94 -9.42 17.49
N GLN A 84 8.70 -9.60 17.94
CA GLN A 84 8.36 -10.07 19.29
C GLN A 84 7.66 -11.44 19.30
N VAL A 85 6.87 -11.77 18.28
CA VAL A 85 6.06 -13.00 18.29
C VAL A 85 6.88 -14.26 18.08
N ASP A 86 6.57 -15.35 18.78
CA ASP A 86 7.23 -16.65 18.55
C ASP A 86 6.52 -17.51 17.52
N ARG A 87 5.33 -17.09 17.07
CA ARG A 87 4.52 -17.77 16.05
C ARG A 87 3.96 -16.79 15.03
N ILE A 88 3.93 -17.19 13.76
CA ILE A 88 3.44 -16.34 12.65
C ILE A 88 1.97 -15.98 12.86
N GLU A 89 1.16 -16.92 13.33
CA GLU A 89 -0.28 -16.69 13.54
C GLU A 89 -0.55 -15.50 14.49
N TRP A 90 0.35 -15.25 15.44
CA TRP A 90 0.27 -14.14 16.39
C TRP A 90 0.58 -12.77 15.79
N LEU A 91 1.22 -12.73 14.62
CA LEU A 91 1.45 -11.49 13.88
C LEU A 91 0.14 -10.73 13.66
N PHE A 92 -0.93 -11.48 13.40
CA PHE A 92 -2.22 -10.97 12.96
C PHE A 92 -3.24 -10.74 14.07
N THR A 93 -2.90 -11.04 15.33
CA THR A 93 -3.80 -10.83 16.47
C THR A 93 -4.02 -9.32 16.69
N GLN A 94 -5.23 -8.88 16.96
CA GLN A 94 -5.46 -7.47 17.33
C GLN A 94 -5.03 -7.30 18.80
N ASP A 95 -4.33 -6.20 19.13
CA ASP A 95 -4.24 -5.80 20.55
C ASP A 95 -5.65 -5.32 20.94
N ALA A 96 -6.19 -5.88 22.03
CA ALA A 96 -7.49 -5.48 22.58
C ALA A 96 -7.39 -4.12 23.29
#